data_AF-A0A136KU73-F1
#
_entry.id   AF-A0A136KU73-F1
#
_cell.length_a   1.000
_cell.length_b   1.000
_cell.length_c   1.000
_cell.angle_alpha   90.00
_cell.angle_beta   90.00
_cell.angle_gamma   90.00
#
_symmetry.space_group_name_H-M   'P 1'
#
loop_
_entity.id
_entity.type
_entity.pdbx_description
1 polymer ?
#
loop_
_entity_poly.entity_id
_entity_poly.type
_entity_poly.pdbx_seq_one_letter_code
_entity_poly.pdbx_strand_id
1 'polypeptide(L)'
;MNRPYTFINVAMTADGKIDTFERKGSAISSAEDKMRVDELRASVDAVLVGGKTLLNEAPKLTVKNEALRQNRIKQGRESNPIKVGVASNVNISLESDFIKVGPARIVIFTTKQTSISHIEKLRAVGVTVFVDDAPQVDLTNMMHRLKKIWC
;
A
#
# COMPACT_ATOMS: atom_id res chain seq x y z
N MET A 1 18.43 -9.82 11.06
CA MET A 1 17.64 -9.71 9.81
C MET A 1 17.34 -8.23 9.55
N ASN A 2 17.60 -7.72 8.34
CA ASN A 2 17.48 -6.28 8.03
C ASN A 2 16.18 -5.87 7.31
N ARG A 3 15.18 -6.75 7.23
CA ARG A 3 13.89 -6.46 6.58
C ARG A 3 12.70 -6.80 7.48
N PRO A 4 11.52 -6.20 7.28
CA PRO A 4 10.30 -6.58 7.98
C PRO A 4 9.91 -8.04 7.70
N TYR A 5 9.21 -8.68 8.63
CA TYR A 5 8.47 -9.91 8.33
C TYR A 5 7.44 -9.60 7.23
N THR A 6 7.35 -10.46 6.21
CA THR A 6 6.54 -10.20 5.01
C THR A 6 5.79 -11.45 4.62
N PHE A 7 4.50 -11.29 4.33
CA PHE A 7 3.66 -12.32 3.76
C PHE A 7 2.80 -11.72 2.64
N ILE A 8 2.27 -12.58 1.79
CA ILE A 8 1.41 -12.20 0.67
C ILE A 8 -0.01 -12.70 0.97
N ASN A 9 -1.00 -11.84 0.76
CA ASN A 9 -2.41 -12.19 0.79
C ASN A 9 -3.03 -11.91 -0.58
N VAL A 10 -3.59 -12.92 -1.21
CA VAL A 10 -4.19 -12.84 -2.56
C VAL A 10 -5.48 -13.66 -2.57
N ALA A 11 -6.53 -13.11 -3.17
CA ALA A 11 -7.71 -13.86 -3.58
C ALA A 11 -7.57 -14.19 -5.08
N MET A 12 -7.83 -15.44 -5.45
CA MET A 12 -7.75 -15.89 -6.83
C MET A 12 -8.88 -16.87 -7.15
N THR A 13 -9.25 -16.95 -8.43
CA THR A 13 -10.11 -18.02 -8.95
C THR A 13 -9.42 -19.38 -8.83
N ALA A 14 -10.18 -20.47 -8.96
CA ALA A 14 -9.62 -21.83 -8.87
C ALA A 14 -8.55 -22.13 -9.93
N ASP A 15 -8.60 -21.46 -11.08
CA ASP A 15 -7.59 -21.54 -12.15
C ASP A 15 -6.44 -20.50 -12.00
N GLY A 16 -6.34 -19.85 -10.84
CA GLY A 16 -5.20 -19.00 -10.47
C GLY A 16 -5.24 -17.58 -11.02
N LYS A 17 -6.41 -17.05 -11.38
CA LYS A 17 -6.56 -15.66 -11.87
C LYS A 17 -6.92 -14.74 -10.72
N ILE A 18 -6.27 -13.58 -10.66
CA ILE A 18 -6.53 -12.54 -9.64
C ILE A 18 -7.42 -11.41 -10.17
N ASP A 19 -7.72 -11.41 -11.46
CA ASP A 19 -8.60 -10.45 -12.12
C ASP A 19 -9.15 -11.02 -13.44
N THR A 20 -10.15 -10.36 -14.00
CA THR A 20 -10.62 -10.61 -15.37
C THR A 20 -9.63 -10.10 -16.42
N PHE A 21 -9.79 -10.52 -17.67
CA PHE A 21 -8.96 -10.04 -18.78
C PHE A 21 -9.10 -8.52 -19.00
N GLU A 22 -10.26 -7.94 -18.65
CA GLU A 22 -10.51 -6.50 -18.76
C GLU A 22 -9.78 -5.68 -17.68
N ARG A 23 -9.29 -6.33 -16.62
CA ARG A 23 -8.60 -5.70 -15.49
C ARG A 23 -9.39 -4.58 -14.80
N LYS A 24 -10.68 -4.84 -14.59
CA LYS A 24 -11.62 -3.90 -13.93
C LYS A 24 -11.97 -4.30 -12.50
N GLY A 25 -11.20 -5.22 -11.92
CA GLY A 25 -11.52 -5.84 -10.65
C GLY A 25 -12.51 -6.99 -10.82
N SER A 26 -12.26 -8.07 -10.11
CA SER A 26 -13.14 -9.23 -10.04
C SER A 26 -13.59 -9.44 -8.60
N ALA A 27 -14.88 -9.69 -8.41
CA ALA A 27 -15.45 -9.98 -7.09
C ALA A 27 -15.18 -11.45 -6.70
N ILE A 28 -13.89 -11.80 -6.50
CA ILE A 28 -13.48 -13.16 -6.12
C ILE A 28 -13.78 -13.43 -4.64
N SER A 29 -13.49 -12.46 -3.76
CA SER A 29 -13.62 -12.62 -2.31
C SER A 29 -15.07 -12.62 -1.82
N SER A 30 -15.39 -13.58 -0.93
CA SER A 30 -16.64 -13.60 -0.16
C SER A 30 -16.68 -12.51 0.92
N ALA A 31 -17.79 -12.42 1.66
CA ALA A 31 -17.89 -11.51 2.81
C ALA A 31 -16.94 -11.91 3.94
N GLU A 32 -16.83 -13.21 4.21
CA GLU A 32 -15.96 -13.79 5.23
C GLU A 32 -14.48 -13.54 4.90
N ASP A 33 -14.08 -13.69 3.63
CA ASP A 33 -12.72 -13.38 3.21
C ASP A 33 -12.41 -11.87 3.37
N LYS A 34 -13.38 -11.00 3.07
CA LYS A 34 -13.21 -9.56 3.28
C LYS A 34 -13.04 -9.21 4.76
N MET A 35 -13.74 -9.90 5.68
CA MET A 35 -13.57 -9.74 7.12
C MET A 35 -12.18 -10.20 7.56
N ARG A 36 -11.75 -11.39 7.12
CA ARG A 36 -10.41 -11.93 7.39
C ARG A 36 -9.29 -11.00 6.89
N VAL A 37 -9.44 -10.42 5.69
CA VAL A 37 -8.48 -9.44 5.16
C VAL A 37 -8.46 -8.16 6.00
N ASP A 38 -9.59 -7.73 6.54
CA ASP A 38 -9.65 -6.57 7.42
C ASP A 38 -8.92 -6.80 8.75
N GLU A 39 -9.08 -7.99 9.33
CA GLU A 39 -8.33 -8.45 10.51
C GLU A 39 -6.82 -8.51 10.23
N LEU A 40 -6.42 -9.03 9.06
CA LEU A 40 -5.02 -9.02 8.63
C LEU A 40 -4.46 -7.60 8.48
N ARG A 41 -5.22 -6.68 7.88
CA ARG A 41 -4.80 -5.26 7.82
C ARG A 41 -4.66 -4.66 9.20
N ALA A 42 -5.53 -5.06 10.13
CA ALA A 42 -5.47 -4.58 11.51
C ALA A 42 -4.26 -5.15 12.28
N SER A 43 -3.77 -6.33 11.93
CA SER A 43 -2.64 -6.96 12.61
C SER A 43 -1.28 -6.44 12.12
N VAL A 44 -1.16 -5.97 10.87
CA VAL A 44 0.13 -5.53 10.28
C VAL A 44 0.47 -4.06 10.51
N ASP A 45 1.75 -3.75 10.41
CA ASP A 45 2.26 -2.37 10.52
C ASP A 45 2.17 -1.60 9.19
N ALA A 46 2.26 -2.31 8.06
CA ALA A 46 2.20 -1.73 6.72
C ALA A 46 1.45 -2.65 5.75
N VAL A 47 0.77 -2.04 4.78
CA VAL A 47 0.16 -2.73 3.64
C VAL A 47 0.79 -2.19 2.36
N LEU A 48 1.31 -3.09 1.53
CA LEU A 48 2.02 -2.74 0.30
C LEU A 48 1.21 -3.13 -0.94
N VAL A 49 1.15 -2.23 -1.92
CA VAL A 49 0.59 -2.50 -3.25
C VAL A 49 1.55 -2.06 -4.37
N GLY A 50 1.51 -2.80 -5.48
CA GLY A 50 2.31 -2.54 -6.68
C GLY A 50 1.61 -1.64 -7.69
N GLY A 51 2.35 -1.23 -8.72
CA GLY A 51 2.00 -0.12 -9.60
C GLY A 51 0.59 -0.12 -10.19
N LYS A 52 0.12 -1.21 -10.82
CA LYS A 52 -1.22 -1.20 -11.42
C LYS A 52 -2.33 -1.03 -10.39
N THR A 53 -2.26 -1.73 -9.27
CA THR A 53 -3.21 -1.58 -8.17
C THR A 53 -3.13 -0.17 -7.58
N LEU A 54 -1.92 0.34 -7.36
CA LEU A 54 -1.73 1.71 -6.87
C LEU A 54 -2.33 2.76 -7.80
N LEU A 55 -2.07 2.66 -9.11
CA LEU A 55 -2.37 3.69 -10.10
C LEU A 55 -3.79 3.60 -10.66
N ASN A 56 -4.31 2.38 -10.87
CA ASN A 56 -5.60 2.17 -11.52
C ASN A 56 -6.74 2.01 -10.51
N GLU A 57 -6.46 1.41 -9.34
CA GLU A 57 -7.50 1.14 -8.33
C GLU A 57 -7.43 2.12 -7.16
N ALA A 58 -6.28 2.78 -6.95
CA ALA A 58 -6.04 3.75 -5.88
C ALA A 58 -6.63 3.32 -4.51
N PRO A 59 -6.27 2.13 -4.00
CA PRO A 59 -6.96 1.52 -2.87
C PRO A 59 -6.78 2.35 -1.59
N LYS A 60 -7.85 2.42 -0.78
CA LYS A 60 -7.84 3.12 0.52
C LYS A 60 -6.80 2.54 1.50
N LEU A 61 -6.61 1.21 1.45
CA LEU A 61 -5.76 0.42 2.37
C LEU A 61 -6.01 0.66 3.87
N THR A 62 -7.23 1.06 4.21
CA THR A 62 -7.66 1.26 5.59
C THR A 62 -8.16 -0.04 6.21
N VAL A 63 -8.10 -0.11 7.55
CA VAL A 63 -8.91 -1.04 8.34
C VAL A 63 -10.34 -0.52 8.31
N LYS A 64 -11.32 -1.32 7.92
CA LYS A 64 -12.72 -0.91 7.74
C LYS A 64 -13.53 -1.00 9.03
N ASN A 65 -13.31 -2.04 9.83
CA ASN A 65 -14.00 -2.27 11.08
C ASN A 65 -13.51 -1.31 12.18
N GLU A 66 -14.44 -0.58 12.80
CA GLU A 66 -14.14 0.40 13.83
C GLU A 66 -13.55 -0.23 15.09
N ALA A 67 -14.05 -1.39 15.53
CA ALA A 67 -13.52 -2.09 16.70
C ALA A 67 -12.05 -2.51 16.49
N LEU A 68 -11.70 -2.94 15.27
CA LEU A 68 -10.31 -3.24 14.92
C LEU A 68 -9.42 -1.99 14.96
N ARG A 69 -9.90 -0.84 14.44
CA ARG A 69 -9.18 0.44 14.54
C ARG A 69 -8.95 0.85 16.00
N GLN A 70 -9.98 0.76 16.83
CA GLN A 70 -9.88 1.09 18.25
C GLN A 70 -8.93 0.16 18.99
N ASN A 71 -8.91 -1.13 18.66
CA ASN A 71 -7.95 -2.08 19.23
C ASN A 71 -6.51 -1.73 18.87
N ARG A 72 -6.23 -1.29 17.64
CA ARG A 72 -4.90 -0.80 17.25
C ARG A 72 -4.48 0.42 18.07
N ILE A 73 -5.38 1.39 18.23
CA ILE A 73 -5.13 2.61 19.01
C ILE A 73 -4.83 2.25 20.48
N LYS A 74 -5.60 1.34 21.07
CA LYS A 74 -5.37 0.84 22.44
C LYS A 74 -4.01 0.16 22.62
N GLN A 75 -3.44 -0.39 21.54
CA GLN A 75 -2.10 -0.98 21.51
C GLN A 75 -0.99 0.06 21.21
N GLY A 76 -1.32 1.35 21.17
CA GLY A 76 -0.36 2.43 20.85
C GLY A 76 0.00 2.55 19.38
N ARG A 77 -0.79 1.96 18.47
CA ARG A 77 -0.57 1.97 17.02
C ARG A 77 -1.51 2.98 16.35
N GLU A 78 -1.13 3.46 15.16
CA GLU A 78 -2.05 4.23 14.31
C GLU A 78 -3.29 3.42 13.94
N SER A 79 -4.43 4.10 13.76
CA SER A 79 -5.73 3.48 13.44
C SER A 79 -5.70 2.66 12.14
N ASN A 80 -4.83 3.01 11.21
CA ASN A 80 -4.55 2.27 9.98
C ASN A 80 -3.07 1.88 9.89
N PRO A 81 -2.74 0.81 9.15
CA PRO A 81 -1.35 0.51 8.82
C PRO A 81 -0.77 1.55 7.85
N ILE A 82 0.56 1.64 7.81
CA ILE A 82 1.28 2.44 6.81
C ILE A 82 0.85 1.99 5.41
N LYS A 83 0.50 2.94 4.54
CA LYS A 83 0.19 2.67 3.14
C LYS A 83 1.47 2.74 2.32
N VAL A 84 1.88 1.63 1.72
CA VAL A 84 3.10 1.54 0.92
C VAL A 84 2.74 1.33 -0.55
N GLY A 85 3.14 2.26 -1.40
CA GLY A 85 2.98 2.17 -2.85
C GLY A 85 4.32 1.94 -3.55
N VAL A 86 4.36 1.06 -4.55
CA VAL A 86 5.58 0.78 -5.32
C VAL A 86 5.29 0.81 -6.82
N ALA A 87 5.91 1.73 -7.56
CA ALA A 87 5.79 1.80 -9.02
C ALA A 87 6.97 2.53 -9.64
N SER A 88 7.46 2.08 -10.80
CA SER A 88 8.53 2.79 -11.52
C SER A 88 8.16 4.21 -11.89
N ASN A 89 6.93 4.44 -12.34
CA ASN A 89 6.39 5.76 -12.64
C ASN A 89 5.09 5.96 -11.87
N VAL A 90 5.09 6.91 -10.93
CA VAL A 90 3.95 7.25 -10.10
C VAL A 90 3.30 8.50 -10.67
N ASN A 91 2.13 8.34 -11.27
CA ASN A 91 1.28 9.44 -11.71
C ASN A 91 -0.12 9.26 -11.11
N ILE A 92 -0.20 9.32 -9.78
CA ILE A 92 -1.44 9.16 -9.02
C ILE A 92 -2.01 10.54 -8.70
N SER A 93 -3.33 10.72 -8.79
CA SER A 93 -3.97 11.97 -8.35
C SER A 93 -3.71 12.22 -6.86
N LEU A 94 -3.40 13.47 -6.49
CA LEU A 94 -3.32 13.90 -5.08
C LEU A 94 -4.67 13.77 -4.35
N GLU A 95 -5.76 13.72 -5.12
CA GLU A 95 -7.13 13.52 -4.64
C GLU A 95 -7.52 12.04 -4.61
N SER A 96 -6.60 11.12 -4.88
CA SER A 96 -6.87 9.68 -4.86
C SER A 96 -7.22 9.16 -3.47
N ASP A 97 -8.05 8.12 -3.43
CA ASP A 97 -8.45 7.43 -2.21
C ASP A 97 -7.26 6.89 -1.41
N PHE A 98 -6.20 6.45 -2.09
CA PHE A 98 -4.94 6.04 -1.45
C PHE A 98 -4.34 7.16 -0.59
N ILE A 99 -4.39 8.41 -1.08
CA ILE A 99 -3.83 9.59 -0.40
C ILE A 99 -4.80 10.18 0.63
N LYS A 100 -6.08 10.35 0.28
CA LYS A 100 -7.04 11.12 1.09
C LYS A 100 -7.77 10.33 2.16
N VAL A 101 -8.05 9.06 1.92
CA VAL A 101 -9.03 8.33 2.74
C VAL A 101 -8.37 7.61 3.90
N GLY A 102 -8.75 7.99 5.12
CA GLY A 102 -8.31 7.36 6.35
C GLY A 102 -6.89 7.78 6.73
N PRO A 103 -6.70 8.39 7.92
CA PRO A 103 -5.39 8.84 8.36
C PRO A 103 -4.44 7.63 8.49
N ALA A 104 -3.31 7.73 7.82
CA ALA A 104 -2.20 6.79 7.89
C ALA A 104 -0.95 7.47 7.36
N ARG A 105 0.21 7.11 7.86
CA ARG A 105 1.46 7.41 7.16
C ARG A 105 1.47 6.79 5.76
N ILE A 106 1.91 7.56 4.75
CA ILE A 106 1.99 7.12 3.35
C ILE A 106 3.44 7.15 2.89
N VAL A 107 3.89 6.04 2.31
CA VAL A 107 5.24 5.88 1.75
C VAL A 107 5.14 5.38 0.32
N ILE A 108 5.82 6.05 -0.60
CA ILE A 108 5.91 5.66 -2.01
C ILE A 108 7.37 5.41 -2.38
N PHE A 109 7.63 4.26 -3.00
CA PHE A 109 8.90 3.94 -3.64
C PHE A 109 8.72 4.01 -5.15
N THR A 110 9.56 4.79 -5.80
CA THR A 110 9.50 5.02 -7.24
C THR A 110 10.89 5.17 -7.86
N THR A 111 10.97 5.44 -9.16
CA THR A 111 12.24 5.68 -9.86
C THR A 111 12.26 7.05 -10.52
N LYS A 112 13.38 7.39 -11.17
CA LYS A 112 13.54 8.61 -11.97
C LYS A 112 12.54 8.77 -13.13
N GLN A 113 11.74 7.75 -13.43
CA GLN A 113 10.66 7.88 -14.42
C GLN A 113 9.49 8.74 -13.91
N THR A 114 9.34 8.89 -12.59
CA THR A 114 8.38 9.82 -12.00
C THR A 114 8.91 11.24 -12.11
N SER A 115 8.08 12.17 -12.58
CA SER A 115 8.50 13.57 -12.73
C SER A 115 8.82 14.21 -11.37
N ILE A 116 9.87 15.03 -11.35
CA ILE A 116 10.32 15.75 -10.15
C ILE A 116 9.18 16.60 -9.58
N SER A 117 8.44 17.29 -10.44
CA SER A 117 7.30 18.12 -10.04
C SER A 117 6.17 17.32 -9.39
N HIS A 118 5.96 16.05 -9.79
CA HIS A 118 4.98 15.19 -9.14
C HIS A 118 5.47 14.66 -7.79
N ILE A 119 6.77 14.33 -7.68
CA ILE A 119 7.40 13.96 -6.41
C ILE A 119 7.28 15.09 -5.38
N GLU A 120 7.54 16.33 -5.80
CA GLU A 120 7.41 17.51 -4.94
C GLU A 120 5.97 17.72 -4.48
N LYS A 121 4.99 17.58 -5.38
CA LYS A 121 3.57 17.64 -5.04
C LYS A 121 3.16 16.57 -4.02
N LEU A 122 3.62 15.33 -4.20
CA LEU A 122 3.37 14.23 -3.25
C LEU A 122 3.96 14.54 -1.87
N ARG A 123 5.21 15.03 -1.83
CA ARG A 123 5.87 15.43 -0.58
C ARG A 123 5.16 16.58 0.11
N ALA A 124 4.65 17.56 -0.64
CA ALA A 124 3.92 18.71 -0.12
C ALA A 124 2.62 18.30 0.60
N VAL A 125 2.00 17.18 0.23
CA VAL A 125 0.81 16.63 0.91
C VAL A 125 1.16 15.57 1.96
N GLY A 126 2.42 15.49 2.38
CA GLY A 126 2.88 14.62 3.48
C GLY A 126 3.25 13.20 3.08
N VAL A 127 3.29 12.87 1.79
CA VAL A 127 3.75 11.54 1.34
C VAL A 127 5.27 11.45 1.38
N THR A 128 5.79 10.41 2.04
CA THR A 128 7.24 10.13 2.01
C THR A 128 7.59 9.43 0.70
N VAL A 129 8.39 10.06 -0.16
CA VAL A 129 8.75 9.50 -1.48
C VAL A 129 10.25 9.19 -1.55
N PHE A 130 10.57 7.92 -1.83
CA PHE A 130 11.91 7.43 -2.16
C PHE A 130 12.04 7.20 -3.66
N VAL A 131 13.19 7.60 -4.21
CA VAL A 131 13.48 7.50 -5.64
C VAL A 131 14.73 6.64 -5.82
N ASP A 132 14.58 5.53 -6.53
CA ASP A 132 15.70 4.70 -6.98
C ASP A 132 16.22 5.19 -8.34
N ASP A 133 17.53 5.08 -8.53
CA ASP A 133 18.21 5.46 -9.78
C ASP A 133 18.02 4.43 -10.90
N ALA A 134 17.65 3.20 -10.55
CA ALA A 134 17.43 2.11 -11.49
C ALA A 134 16.10 2.25 -12.26
N PRO A 135 15.93 1.58 -13.42
CA PRO A 135 14.66 1.59 -14.17
C PRO A 135 13.47 1.00 -13.38
N GLN A 136 13.75 0.14 -12.40
CA GLN A 136 12.75 -0.44 -11.50
C GLN A 136 13.19 -0.24 -10.06
N VAL A 137 12.21 -0.18 -9.15
CA VAL A 137 12.47 -0.12 -7.71
C VAL A 137 13.17 -1.41 -7.27
N ASP A 138 14.30 -1.27 -6.58
CA ASP A 138 14.98 -2.41 -5.98
C ASP A 138 14.22 -2.82 -4.72
N LEU A 139 13.43 -3.90 -4.82
CA LEU A 139 12.60 -4.37 -3.72
C LEU A 139 13.44 -4.80 -2.49
N THR A 140 14.66 -5.27 -2.67
CA THR A 140 15.52 -5.67 -1.55
C THR A 140 15.94 -4.44 -0.74
N ASN A 141 16.43 -3.42 -1.43
CA ASN A 141 16.80 -2.15 -0.81
C ASN A 141 15.60 -1.38 -0.26
N MET A 142 14.45 -1.42 -0.96
CA MET A 142 13.18 -0.91 -0.47
C MET A 142 12.81 -1.52 0.88
N MET A 143 12.86 -2.85 1.03
CA MET A 143 12.51 -3.50 2.30
C MET A 143 13.50 -3.15 3.42
N HIS A 144 14.79 -2.99 3.12
CA HIS A 144 15.78 -2.47 4.08
C HIS A 144 15.44 -1.04 4.53
N ARG A 145 15.06 -0.15 3.59
CA ARG A 145 14.62 1.21 3.90
C ARG A 145 13.34 1.22 4.72
N LEU A 146 12.35 0.40 4.34
CA LEU A 146 11.08 0.31 5.06
C LEU A 146 11.28 -0.10 6.53
N LYS A 147 12.20 -1.04 6.80
CA LYS A 147 12.56 -1.41 8.19
C LYS A 147 13.16 -0.24 8.98
N LYS A 148 14.05 0.55 8.36
CA LYS A 148 14.70 1.70 8.98
C LYS A 148 13.76 2.88 9.26
N ILE A 149 12.66 2.98 8.53
CA ILE A 149 11.67 4.06 8.70
C ILE A 149 10.69 3.76 9.83
N TRP A 150 10.64 2.49 10.25
CA TRP A 150 9.80 1.98 11.32
C TRP A 150 10.51 1.96 12.69
N CYS A 151 11.82 1.68 12.70
CA CYS A 151 12.67 1.73 13.89
C CYS A 151 13.18 3.16 14.13
#